data_AF-A0AAP1RBJ9-F1
#
_entry.id   AF-A0AAP1RBJ9-F1
#
_cell.length_a   1.000
_cell.length_b   1.000
_cell.length_c   1.000
_cell.angle_alpha   90.00
_cell.angle_beta   90.00
_cell.angle_gamma   90.00
#
_symmetry.space_group_name_H-M   'P 1'
#
loop_
_entity.id
_entity.type
_entity.pdbx_description
1 polymer ?
#
loop_
_entity_poly.entity_id
_entity_poly.type
_entity_poly.pdbx_seq_one_letter_code
_entity_poly.pdbx_strand_id
1 'polypeptide(L)'
;GHTATNTRVDDGGTLDVRNGGTATTVSMGNGGVLLADSGAAVSGTRSDGKAFSIGGGQADALMLEKGSSFTLNAGDTATDTTVNGGLFTARGGTLAGTTTLNNGAILTLSGKTVNNDTLTIREGDALLQGGSLTGNGSVEKSGSGTLTVSNTTLTQKTVNLNEGTLTLNDSTVTTDV
;
A
#
# COMPACT_ATOMS: atom_id res chain seq x y z
N GLY A 1 22.46 -10.41 5.58
CA GLY A 1 21.93 -9.86 4.34
C GLY A 1 23.05 -9.30 3.49
N HIS A 2 22.85 -9.17 2.19
CA HIS A 2 23.68 -8.31 1.33
C HIS A 2 23.22 -6.86 1.44
N THR A 3 24.12 -5.94 1.11
CA THR A 3 23.88 -4.50 1.25
C THR A 3 24.18 -3.77 -0.06
N ALA A 4 23.29 -2.86 -0.44
CA ALA A 4 23.53 -1.83 -1.44
C ALA A 4 23.42 -0.44 -0.79
N THR A 5 24.20 0.52 -1.29
CA THR A 5 24.18 1.90 -0.81
C THR A 5 24.24 2.83 -2.00
N ASN A 6 23.60 4.00 -1.92
CA ASN A 6 23.61 5.03 -2.97
C ASN A 6 23.07 4.50 -4.31
N THR A 7 22.05 3.64 -4.25
CA THR A 7 21.40 3.11 -5.45
C THR A 7 20.47 4.16 -6.06
N ARG A 8 20.73 4.54 -7.31
CA ARG A 8 19.84 5.36 -8.12
C ARG A 8 18.95 4.43 -8.97
N VAL A 9 17.63 4.66 -8.92
CA VAL A 9 16.65 3.86 -9.68
C VAL A 9 15.83 4.81 -10.56
N ASP A 10 16.28 5.00 -11.79
CA ASP A 10 15.63 5.86 -12.79
C ASP A 10 14.67 5.07 -13.68
N ASP A 11 14.14 5.74 -14.72
CA ASP A 11 13.20 5.18 -15.69
C ASP A 11 13.68 3.83 -16.25
N GLY A 12 12.83 2.81 -16.13
CA GLY A 12 13.12 1.42 -16.51
C GLY A 12 14.02 0.65 -15.54
N GLY A 13 14.58 1.32 -14.51
CA GLY A 13 15.35 0.70 -13.45
C GLY A 13 14.47 -0.05 -12.45
N THR A 14 14.97 -1.16 -11.91
CA THR A 14 14.29 -1.91 -10.84
C THR A 14 15.26 -2.18 -9.70
N LEU A 15 14.84 -1.85 -8.48
CA LEU A 15 15.49 -2.26 -7.24
C LEU A 15 14.62 -3.29 -6.52
N ASP A 16 15.14 -4.50 -6.39
CA ASP A 16 14.50 -5.60 -5.67
C ASP A 16 15.27 -5.90 -4.38
N VAL A 17 14.68 -5.54 -3.24
CA VAL A 17 15.25 -5.75 -1.91
C VAL A 17 14.46 -6.85 -1.21
N ARG A 18 15.02 -8.06 -1.23
CA ARG A 18 14.44 -9.22 -0.57
C ARG A 18 14.55 -9.12 0.95
N ASN A 19 13.69 -9.87 1.64
CA ASN A 19 13.74 -10.09 3.08
C ASN A 19 15.17 -10.30 3.62
N GLY A 20 15.53 -9.56 4.67
CA GLY A 20 16.87 -9.55 5.26
C GLY A 20 17.96 -8.84 4.44
N GLY A 21 17.62 -8.30 3.26
CA GLY A 21 18.46 -7.42 2.45
C GLY A 21 18.44 -5.97 2.95
N THR A 22 19.48 -5.22 2.62
CA THR A 22 19.61 -3.80 3.01
C THR A 22 19.91 -2.92 1.81
N ALA A 23 19.16 -1.83 1.65
CA ALA A 23 19.43 -0.79 0.67
C ALA A 23 19.26 0.60 1.29
N THR A 24 20.36 1.34 1.49
CA THR A 24 20.31 2.68 2.08
C THR A 24 20.68 3.75 1.06
N THR A 25 20.28 4.99 1.35
CA THR A 25 20.44 6.14 0.46
C THR A 25 19.94 5.86 -0.96
N VAL A 26 18.82 5.12 -1.04
CA VAL A 26 18.12 4.86 -2.30
C VAL A 26 17.57 6.18 -2.83
N SER A 27 17.77 6.43 -4.12
CA SER A 27 17.23 7.60 -4.79
C SER A 27 16.29 7.12 -5.91
N MET A 28 14.99 7.20 -5.65
CA MET A 28 13.98 6.83 -6.64
C MET A 28 13.76 7.98 -7.62
N GLY A 29 13.93 7.71 -8.91
CA GLY A 29 13.59 8.58 -10.02
C GLY A 29 12.19 8.28 -10.56
N ASN A 30 11.69 9.16 -11.42
CA ASN A 30 10.45 8.90 -12.17
C ASN A 30 10.65 7.67 -13.06
N GLY A 31 9.66 6.76 -13.06
CA GLY A 31 9.73 5.49 -13.80
C GLY A 31 10.58 4.39 -13.14
N GLY A 32 11.21 4.68 -12.00
CA GLY A 32 11.92 3.67 -11.21
C GLY A 32 10.97 2.75 -10.47
N VAL A 33 11.33 1.46 -10.38
CA VAL A 33 10.52 0.41 -9.75
C VAL A 33 11.15 -0.08 -8.45
N LEU A 34 10.37 -0.15 -7.39
CA LEU A 34 10.73 -0.75 -6.10
C LEU A 34 9.97 -2.05 -5.87
N LEU A 35 10.69 -3.14 -5.61
CA LEU A 35 10.15 -4.41 -5.12
C LEU A 35 10.73 -4.66 -3.72
N ALA A 36 9.88 -4.74 -2.71
CA ALA A 36 10.34 -4.95 -1.33
C ALA A 36 9.29 -5.65 -0.46
N ASP A 37 9.72 -6.14 0.70
CA ASP A 37 8.83 -6.62 1.76
C ASP A 37 9.20 -6.00 3.11
N SER A 38 8.29 -6.06 4.08
CA SER A 38 8.46 -5.44 5.41
C SER A 38 9.60 -6.04 6.25
N GLY A 39 10.18 -7.18 5.82
CA GLY A 39 11.39 -7.76 6.42
C GLY A 39 12.69 -7.26 5.81
N ALA A 40 12.65 -6.35 4.83
CA ALA A 40 13.83 -5.66 4.32
C ALA A 40 14.23 -4.47 5.21
N ALA A 41 15.44 -3.94 4.99
CA ALA A 41 15.89 -2.67 5.56
C ALA A 41 16.19 -1.67 4.43
N VAL A 42 15.28 -0.75 4.16
CA VAL A 42 15.37 0.22 3.07
C VAL A 42 15.27 1.64 3.60
N SER A 43 16.12 2.55 3.13
CA SER A 43 15.95 3.99 3.37
C SER A 43 16.36 4.80 2.16
N GLY A 44 15.59 5.85 1.86
CA GLY A 44 15.84 6.64 0.67
C GLY A 44 14.88 7.80 0.49
N THR A 45 14.91 8.38 -0.70
CA THR A 45 14.02 9.43 -1.15
C THR A 45 13.21 9.00 -2.37
N ARG A 46 11.95 9.40 -2.39
CA ARG A 46 11.00 9.27 -3.49
C ARG A 46 11.33 10.27 -4.60
N SER A 47 10.71 10.10 -5.76
CA SER A 47 10.84 11.05 -6.89
C SER A 47 10.31 12.45 -6.57
N ASP A 48 9.36 12.56 -5.63
CA ASP A 48 8.84 13.84 -5.09
C ASP A 48 9.74 14.47 -4.01
N GLY A 49 10.90 13.86 -3.73
CA GLY A 49 11.89 14.33 -2.77
C GLY A 49 11.60 13.98 -1.30
N LYS A 50 10.45 13.36 -1.00
CA LYS A 50 10.13 12.93 0.38
C LYS A 50 10.93 11.69 0.76
N ALA A 51 11.29 11.58 2.03
CA ALA A 51 11.91 10.38 2.57
C ALA A 51 10.90 9.22 2.65
N PHE A 52 11.39 7.99 2.58
CA PHE A 52 10.65 6.77 2.90
C PHE A 52 11.57 5.76 3.57
N SER A 53 10.99 4.80 4.31
CA SER A 53 11.78 3.75 4.94
C SER A 53 11.04 2.43 5.13
N ILE A 54 11.80 1.36 5.26
CA ILE A 54 11.37 0.04 5.69
C ILE A 54 12.43 -0.44 6.69
N GLY A 55 12.03 -0.88 7.87
CA GLY A 55 12.96 -1.47 8.83
C GLY A 55 12.26 -1.99 10.08
N GLY A 56 12.72 -3.14 10.57
CA GLY A 56 12.19 -3.72 11.80
C GLY A 56 10.69 -4.03 11.74
N GLY A 57 10.16 -4.42 10.58
CA GLY A 57 8.74 -4.68 10.39
C GLY A 57 7.87 -3.42 10.31
N GLN A 58 8.47 -2.25 10.12
CA GLN A 58 7.77 -0.98 9.95
C GLN A 58 8.13 -0.38 8.58
N ALA A 59 7.12 -0.09 7.76
CA ALA A 59 7.27 0.67 6.53
C ALA A 59 6.62 2.04 6.69
N ASP A 60 7.26 3.07 6.16
CA ASP A 60 6.82 4.46 6.30
C ASP A 60 6.93 5.21 4.96
N ALA A 61 5.86 5.93 4.64
CA ALA A 61 5.76 6.84 3.49
C ALA A 61 6.10 6.21 2.13
N LEU A 62 5.81 4.92 1.93
CA LEU A 62 6.08 4.24 0.66
C LEU A 62 5.32 4.87 -0.50
N MET A 63 5.96 4.93 -1.68
CA MET A 63 5.35 5.29 -2.96
C MET A 63 5.46 4.12 -3.92
N LEU A 64 4.33 3.50 -4.25
CA LEU A 64 4.28 2.34 -5.14
C LEU A 64 3.64 2.76 -6.47
N GLU A 65 4.47 3.30 -7.35
CA GLU A 65 4.09 3.61 -8.74
C GLU A 65 3.90 2.33 -9.55
N LYS A 66 3.34 2.44 -10.76
CA LYS A 66 3.17 1.32 -11.68
C LYS A 66 4.44 0.48 -11.83
N GLY A 67 4.30 -0.83 -11.62
CA GLY A 67 5.39 -1.81 -11.64
C GLY A 67 6.03 -2.04 -10.27
N SER A 68 5.93 -1.09 -9.34
CA SER A 68 6.40 -1.28 -7.96
C SER A 68 5.45 -2.17 -7.17
N SER A 69 6.02 -2.93 -6.24
CA SER A 69 5.25 -3.76 -5.33
C SER A 69 5.85 -3.84 -3.94
N PHE A 70 4.96 -3.92 -2.94
CA PHE A 70 5.34 -4.11 -1.55
C PHE A 70 4.54 -5.25 -0.93
N THR A 71 5.21 -6.08 -0.13
CA THR A 71 4.56 -7.11 0.70
C THR A 71 4.69 -6.78 2.19
N LEU A 72 3.56 -6.57 2.85
CA LEU A 72 3.45 -6.46 4.30
C LEU A 72 3.28 -7.86 4.90
N ASN A 73 4.25 -8.28 5.72
CA ASN A 73 4.19 -9.56 6.43
C ASN A 73 3.25 -9.47 7.66
N ALA A 74 2.81 -10.63 8.15
CA ALA A 74 1.94 -10.69 9.31
C ALA A 74 2.64 -10.15 10.57
N GLY A 75 1.96 -9.25 11.29
CA GLY A 75 2.49 -8.62 12.51
C GLY A 75 3.20 -7.28 12.28
N ASP A 76 3.51 -6.95 11.03
CA ASP A 76 4.19 -5.72 10.65
C ASP A 76 3.20 -4.57 10.40
N THR A 77 3.72 -3.34 10.28
CA THR A 77 2.93 -2.14 10.01
C THR A 77 3.45 -1.40 8.77
N ALA A 78 2.53 -0.90 7.96
CA ALA A 78 2.83 0.09 6.92
C ALA A 78 2.06 1.38 7.19
N THR A 79 2.78 2.48 7.31
CA THR A 79 2.26 3.80 7.63
C THR A 79 2.34 4.71 6.41
N ASP A 80 1.29 5.49 6.16
CA ASP A 80 1.25 6.54 5.13
C ASP A 80 1.66 6.07 3.71
N THR A 81 1.29 4.83 3.37
CA THR A 81 1.63 4.25 2.07
C THR A 81 0.72 4.82 0.98
N THR A 82 1.32 5.28 -0.12
CA THR A 82 0.61 5.64 -1.35
C THR A 82 0.89 4.60 -2.43
N VAL A 83 -0.17 4.01 -2.96
CA VAL A 83 -0.14 3.10 -4.11
C VAL A 83 -0.75 3.86 -5.28
N ASN A 84 0.04 4.07 -6.34
CA ASN A 84 -0.35 4.85 -7.51
C ASN A 84 -0.15 3.99 -8.77
N GLY A 85 -1.09 3.10 -9.03
CA GLY A 85 -0.99 2.08 -10.09
C GLY A 85 -0.05 0.90 -9.77
N GLY A 86 0.58 0.88 -8.59
CA GLY A 86 1.39 -0.24 -8.09
C GLY A 86 0.56 -1.33 -7.38
N LEU A 87 1.28 -2.26 -6.75
CA LEU A 87 0.70 -3.40 -6.01
C LEU A 87 1.13 -3.38 -4.53
N PHE A 88 0.16 -3.40 -3.63
CA PHE A 88 0.37 -3.66 -2.21
C PHE A 88 -0.23 -5.02 -1.86
N THR A 89 0.57 -5.93 -1.32
CA THR A 89 0.09 -7.22 -0.78
C THR A 89 0.22 -7.24 0.73
N ALA A 90 -0.85 -7.49 1.46
CA ALA A 90 -0.82 -7.72 2.90
C ALA A 90 -1.12 -9.19 3.23
N ARG A 91 -0.17 -9.86 3.90
CA ARG A 91 -0.36 -11.20 4.47
C ARG A 91 -1.00 -11.16 5.85
N GLY A 92 -1.20 -9.95 6.37
CA GLY A 92 -1.75 -9.59 7.66
C GLY A 92 -1.20 -8.22 8.05
N GLY A 93 -1.03 -7.97 9.35
CA GLY A 93 -0.41 -6.73 9.84
C GLY A 93 -1.39 -5.56 9.89
N THR A 94 -0.83 -4.35 9.97
CA THR A 94 -1.60 -3.11 10.18
C THR A 94 -1.28 -2.09 9.10
N LEU A 95 -2.32 -1.50 8.53
CA LEU A 95 -2.26 -0.25 7.77
C LEU A 95 -2.51 0.89 8.75
N ALA A 96 -1.58 1.84 8.83
CA ALA A 96 -1.63 2.97 9.74
C ALA A 96 -1.50 4.30 8.98
N GLY A 97 -1.91 5.39 9.63
CA GLY A 97 -1.97 6.71 9.02
C GLY A 97 -2.94 6.74 7.84
N THR A 98 -2.49 7.29 6.71
CA THR A 98 -3.31 7.35 5.49
C THR A 98 -2.76 6.42 4.42
N THR A 99 -3.41 5.27 4.23
CA THR A 99 -3.17 4.43 3.06
C THR A 99 -3.96 4.98 1.87
N THR A 100 -3.28 5.31 0.77
CA THR A 100 -3.90 5.88 -0.43
C THR A 100 -3.80 4.90 -1.60
N LEU A 101 -4.90 4.62 -2.29
CA LEU A 101 -4.94 3.80 -3.50
C LEU A 101 -5.48 4.63 -4.67
N ASN A 102 -4.66 4.87 -5.70
CA ASN A 102 -5.04 5.67 -6.86
C ASN A 102 -4.62 5.00 -8.19
N ASN A 103 -5.25 5.44 -9.28
CA ASN A 103 -4.76 5.26 -10.66
C ASN A 103 -4.42 3.80 -11.03
N GLY A 104 -5.32 2.87 -10.72
CA GLY A 104 -5.16 1.44 -10.98
C GLY A 104 -4.46 0.68 -9.85
N ALA A 105 -4.35 1.27 -8.67
CA ALA A 105 -3.75 0.62 -7.50
C ALA A 105 -4.48 -0.66 -7.12
N ILE A 106 -3.70 -1.67 -6.73
CA ILE A 106 -4.22 -2.95 -6.25
C ILE A 106 -3.72 -3.18 -4.82
N LEU A 107 -4.66 -3.40 -3.90
CA LEU A 107 -4.43 -3.89 -2.55
C LEU A 107 -4.96 -5.33 -2.45
N THR A 108 -4.05 -6.30 -2.34
CA THR A 108 -4.40 -7.73 -2.18
C THR A 108 -4.18 -8.15 -0.74
N LEU A 109 -5.22 -8.69 -0.10
CA LEU A 109 -5.15 -9.26 1.24
C LEU A 109 -5.18 -10.79 1.15
N SER A 110 -4.22 -11.43 1.80
CA SER A 110 -4.16 -12.90 1.91
C SER A 110 -4.32 -13.40 3.35
N GLY A 111 -4.56 -12.49 4.29
CA GLY A 111 -4.82 -12.77 5.69
C GLY A 111 -5.69 -11.68 6.33
N LYS A 112 -5.67 -11.63 7.66
CA LYS A 112 -6.37 -10.59 8.42
C LYS A 112 -5.47 -9.37 8.59
N THR A 113 -5.85 -8.28 7.94
CA THR A 113 -5.19 -6.97 8.00
C THR A 113 -6.04 -6.02 8.84
N VAL A 114 -5.40 -5.16 9.61
CA VAL A 114 -6.06 -4.16 10.45
C VAL A 114 -5.91 -2.78 9.83
N ASN A 115 -7.00 -2.03 9.74
CA ASN A 115 -6.98 -0.58 9.54
C ASN A 115 -7.83 0.07 10.64
N ASN A 116 -7.18 0.89 11.47
CA ASN A 116 -7.85 1.72 12.47
C ASN A 116 -7.83 3.21 12.10
N ASP A 117 -7.19 3.55 11.00
CA ASP A 117 -7.02 4.92 10.52
C ASP A 117 -7.73 5.06 9.16
N THR A 118 -7.10 5.65 8.14
CA THR A 118 -7.78 5.98 6.88
C THR A 118 -7.23 5.16 5.71
N LEU A 119 -8.14 4.47 5.00
CA LEU A 119 -7.92 3.99 3.64
C LEU A 119 -8.65 4.93 2.68
N THR A 120 -7.93 5.61 1.78
CA THR A 120 -8.54 6.59 0.87
C THR A 120 -8.25 6.31 -0.60
N ILE A 121 -9.25 6.55 -1.44
CA ILE A 121 -9.20 6.47 -2.89
C ILE A 121 -9.64 7.84 -3.39
N ARG A 122 -8.75 8.54 -4.09
CA ARG A 122 -8.97 9.93 -4.47
C ARG A 122 -9.02 10.14 -5.98
N GLU A 123 -8.28 9.33 -6.73
CA GLU A 123 -8.10 9.48 -8.18
C GLU A 123 -8.04 8.13 -8.88
N GLY A 124 -8.68 8.04 -10.05
CA GLY A 124 -8.71 6.82 -10.86
C GLY A 124 -9.39 5.63 -10.17
N ASP A 125 -9.16 4.45 -10.74
CA ASP A 125 -9.72 3.20 -10.21
C ASP A 125 -8.80 2.57 -9.15
N ALA A 126 -9.39 1.78 -8.26
CA ALA A 126 -8.65 0.98 -7.28
C ALA A 126 -9.33 -0.37 -7.03
N LEU A 127 -8.53 -1.38 -6.70
CA LEU A 127 -9.01 -2.72 -6.34
C LEU A 127 -8.51 -3.12 -4.95
N LEU A 128 -9.44 -3.40 -4.04
CA LEU A 128 -9.20 -4.11 -2.79
C LEU A 128 -9.73 -5.54 -2.92
N GLN A 129 -8.89 -6.55 -2.76
CA GLN A 129 -9.33 -7.94 -2.96
C GLN A 129 -8.78 -8.95 -1.96
N GLY A 130 -9.56 -10.00 -1.71
CA GLY A 130 -9.18 -11.14 -0.89
C GLY A 130 -9.22 -10.86 0.62
N GLY A 131 -8.96 -11.89 1.40
CA GLY A 131 -8.69 -11.80 2.84
C GLY A 131 -9.71 -10.98 3.63
N SER A 132 -9.21 -10.29 4.67
CA SER A 132 -10.05 -9.43 5.50
C SER A 132 -9.34 -8.15 5.90
N LEU A 133 -10.06 -7.03 5.81
CA LEU A 133 -9.67 -5.73 6.36
C LEU A 133 -10.61 -5.40 7.52
N THR A 134 -10.09 -5.37 8.73
CA THR A 134 -10.87 -5.14 9.97
C THR A 134 -10.38 -3.92 10.72
N GLY A 135 -11.16 -3.41 11.66
CA GLY A 135 -10.75 -2.35 12.59
C GLY A 135 -11.76 -1.22 12.65
N ASN A 136 -11.41 -0.17 13.39
CA ASN A 136 -12.27 0.99 13.62
C ASN A 136 -11.95 2.17 12.69
N GLY A 137 -11.22 1.92 11.60
CA GLY A 137 -10.84 2.93 10.63
C GLY A 137 -11.97 3.31 9.67
N SER A 138 -11.67 4.18 8.73
CA SER A 138 -12.58 4.56 7.65
C SER A 138 -12.05 4.21 6.26
N VAL A 139 -12.98 3.99 5.34
CA VAL A 139 -12.71 3.96 3.90
C VAL A 139 -13.33 5.20 3.26
N GLU A 140 -12.51 6.02 2.62
CA GLU A 140 -12.91 7.27 1.98
C GLU A 140 -12.79 7.15 0.46
N LYS A 141 -13.92 7.15 -0.25
CA LYS A 141 -13.94 7.14 -1.71
C LYS A 141 -14.38 8.49 -2.27
N SER A 142 -13.49 9.15 -2.99
CA SER A 142 -13.74 10.38 -3.77
C SER A 142 -13.20 10.25 -5.21
N GLY A 143 -13.34 11.30 -6.01
CA GLY A 143 -12.98 11.28 -7.43
C GLY A 143 -13.97 10.46 -8.26
N SER A 144 -13.92 10.63 -9.59
CA SER A 144 -14.90 10.03 -10.51
C SER A 144 -14.70 8.53 -10.78
N GLY A 145 -13.56 7.95 -10.38
CA GLY A 145 -13.23 6.54 -10.62
C GLY A 145 -14.01 5.54 -9.74
N THR A 146 -13.67 4.27 -9.89
CA THR A 146 -14.31 3.14 -9.21
C THR A 146 -13.37 2.51 -8.17
N LEU A 147 -13.83 2.40 -6.92
CA LEU A 147 -13.25 1.44 -5.97
C LEU A 147 -14.02 0.12 -6.09
N THR A 148 -13.31 -0.95 -6.43
CA THR A 148 -13.84 -2.31 -6.38
C THR A 148 -13.33 -3.02 -5.14
N VAL A 149 -14.24 -3.59 -4.35
CA VAL A 149 -13.93 -4.50 -3.24
C VAL A 149 -14.39 -5.89 -3.65
N SER A 150 -13.48 -6.85 -3.78
CA SER A 150 -13.77 -8.17 -4.33
C SER A 150 -13.31 -9.33 -3.44
N ASN A 151 -14.22 -10.25 -3.10
CA ASN A 151 -13.90 -11.41 -2.26
C ASN A 151 -13.22 -11.02 -0.93
N THR A 152 -13.70 -9.95 -0.29
CA THR A 152 -13.09 -9.38 0.91
C THR A 152 -14.11 -9.34 2.05
N THR A 153 -13.68 -9.69 3.26
CA THR A 153 -14.40 -9.30 4.48
C THR A 153 -13.92 -7.92 4.94
N LEU A 154 -14.74 -6.90 4.71
CA LEU A 154 -14.45 -5.50 5.07
C LEU A 154 -15.26 -5.11 6.30
N THR A 155 -14.59 -4.95 7.44
CA THR A 155 -15.19 -4.43 8.68
C THR A 155 -14.48 -3.14 9.07
N GLN A 156 -15.13 -2.01 8.87
CA GLN A 156 -14.60 -0.68 9.17
C GLN A 156 -15.63 0.13 9.93
N LYS A 157 -15.23 1.20 10.60
CA LYS A 157 -16.18 2.05 11.30
C LYS A 157 -17.11 2.76 10.31
N THR A 158 -16.53 3.35 9.26
CA THR A 158 -17.29 4.04 8.22
C THR A 158 -16.76 3.68 6.83
N VAL A 159 -17.67 3.64 5.86
CA VAL A 159 -17.35 3.61 4.43
C VAL A 159 -18.04 4.79 3.77
N ASN A 160 -17.27 5.84 3.50
CA ASN A 160 -17.76 7.12 2.98
C ASN A 160 -17.59 7.17 1.46
N LEU A 161 -18.71 7.17 0.74
CA LEU A 161 -18.74 7.38 -0.71
C LEU A 161 -19.05 8.86 -0.99
N ASN A 162 -18.01 9.66 -1.11
CA ASN A 162 -18.11 11.09 -1.37
C ASN A 162 -18.32 11.38 -2.87
N GLU A 163 -17.69 10.59 -3.76
CA GLU A 163 -17.82 10.71 -5.21
C GLU A 163 -17.47 9.40 -5.94
N GLY A 164 -17.99 9.23 -7.16
CA GLY A 164 -17.65 8.12 -8.05
C GLY A 164 -18.43 6.85 -7.73
N THR A 165 -17.78 5.70 -7.90
CA THR A 165 -18.44 4.39 -7.73
C THR A 165 -17.73 3.53 -6.70
N LEU A 166 -18.52 2.84 -5.86
CA LEU A 166 -18.09 1.75 -4.99
C LEU A 166 -18.77 0.46 -5.46
N THR A 167 -17.98 -0.51 -5.90
CA THR A 167 -18.46 -1.83 -6.31
C THR A 167 -18.08 -2.86 -5.25
N LEU A 168 -19.05 -3.60 -4.73
CA LEU A 168 -18.84 -4.69 -3.78
C LEU A 168 -19.16 -6.01 -4.48
N ASN A 169 -18.14 -6.81 -4.80
CA ASN A 169 -18.26 -8.10 -5.47
C ASN A 169 -17.88 -9.23 -4.52
N ASP A 170 -18.76 -10.22 -4.34
CA ASP A 170 -18.52 -11.40 -3.48
C ASP A 170 -17.96 -11.05 -2.09
N SER A 171 -18.33 -9.89 -1.54
CA SER A 171 -17.71 -9.33 -0.33
C SER A 171 -18.71 -9.24 0.81
N THR A 172 -18.22 -9.47 2.03
CA THR A 172 -18.99 -9.23 3.27
C THR A 172 -18.55 -7.89 3.84
N VAL A 173 -19.46 -6.92 3.89
CA VAL A 173 -19.17 -5.58 4.42
C VAL A 173 -19.94 -5.33 5.71
N THR A 174 -19.25 -4.85 6.72
CA THR A 174 -19.81 -4.43 8.01
C THR A 174 -19.28 -3.05 8.35
N THR A 175 -20.18 -2.09 8.51
CA THR A 175 -19.89 -0.71 8.91
C THR A 175 -20.86 -0.29 9.99
N ASP A 176 -20.45 0.58 10.92
CA ASP A 176 -21.41 1.23 11.81
C ASP A 176 -22.34 2.08 10.93
N VAL A 177 -23.66 1.99 11.17
CA VAL A 177 -24.71 2.79 10.50
C VAL A 177 -25.01 4.02 11.35
#